data_AF-A0AAJ4B2M5-F1
#
_entry.id   AF-A0AAJ4B2M5-F1
#
_cell.length_a   1.000
_cell.length_b   1.000
_cell.length_c   1.000
_cell.angle_alpha   90.00
_cell.angle_beta   90.00
_cell.angle_gamma   90.00
#
_symmetry.space_group_name_H-M   'P 1'
#
loop_
_entity.id
_entity.type
_entity.pdbx_description
1 polymer ?
#
loop_
_entity_poly.entity_id
_entity_poly.type
_entity_poly.pdbx_seq_one_letter_code
_entity_poly.pdbx_strand_id
1 'polypeptide(L)'
;MAVNQAVLDATIRHSVFLEQLKAGEVEKFAPFLKEIDRAVREQLTNADLSEYNIKRLNQLLDEVDSLLLGIFDRYTTTLNLDLIDLANYEAQFEATVLSRSAPAGVTFDAVVPPARAIRSAVLNNPLSVRDNGGGKLLEPFIKDWATTERERVSGAIRQGFFEGQTNFQVIRKIRGTKAAGYSDGILATTKRNASAVVHTAVQHVASQARMETIKANPDVVAEIEIVATLDNKTTQICRSMDKRRFPVDSGPRPPFHIRCRTTFVPVTKWTKFLSKDATRASVGPNGGGQVAADLSYYDWLKLQPEAFQDQALGPTRAKLFRDGGLTLERFSELQLDRNFKPLTLEQMKTLEPLAFERAKID
;
A
#
# COMPACT_ATOMS: atom_id res chain seq x y z
N MET A 1 -14.14 -21.18 10.32
CA MET A 1 -14.92 -20.47 11.37
C MET A 1 -14.67 -18.98 11.21
N ALA A 2 -15.52 -18.26 10.49
CA ALA A 2 -15.29 -16.86 10.12
C ALA A 2 -15.23 -15.93 11.33
N VAL A 3 -14.45 -14.84 11.21
CA VAL A 3 -14.31 -13.72 12.17
C VAL A 3 -15.70 -13.16 12.56
N ASN A 4 -15.83 -12.62 13.77
CA ASN A 4 -17.05 -11.93 14.23
C ASN A 4 -17.57 -10.97 13.14
N GLN A 5 -18.78 -11.23 12.64
CA GLN A 5 -19.37 -10.51 11.51
C GLN A 5 -19.36 -8.98 11.71
N ALA A 6 -19.69 -8.51 12.90
CA ALA A 6 -19.74 -7.08 13.19
C ALA A 6 -18.35 -6.43 13.06
N VAL A 7 -17.30 -7.11 13.52
CA VAL A 7 -15.91 -6.66 13.38
C VAL A 7 -15.51 -6.65 11.91
N LEU A 8 -15.77 -7.76 11.21
CA LEU A 8 -15.39 -7.89 9.81
C LEU A 8 -16.09 -6.86 8.92
N ASP A 9 -17.40 -6.69 9.06
CA ASP A 9 -18.20 -5.73 8.29
C ASP A 9 -17.79 -4.28 8.59
N ALA A 10 -17.49 -3.96 9.86
CA ALA A 10 -16.97 -2.66 10.25
C ALA A 10 -15.59 -2.40 9.63
N THR A 11 -14.67 -3.36 9.75
CA THR A 11 -13.32 -3.25 9.18
C THR A 11 -13.33 -3.15 7.66
N ILE A 12 -14.21 -3.89 6.97
CA ILE A 12 -14.31 -3.83 5.51
C ILE A 12 -14.83 -2.46 5.05
N ARG A 13 -15.92 -1.97 5.65
CA ARG A 13 -16.43 -0.62 5.35
C ARG A 13 -15.37 0.44 5.63
N HIS A 14 -14.69 0.32 6.76
CA HIS A 14 -13.60 1.23 7.13
C HIS A 14 -12.42 1.16 6.16
N SER A 15 -12.08 -0.02 5.62
CA SER A 15 -11.04 -0.15 4.60
C SER A 15 -11.35 0.63 3.32
N VAL A 16 -12.63 0.75 2.95
CA VAL A 16 -13.05 1.59 1.81
C VAL A 16 -12.85 3.08 2.13
N PHE A 17 -13.23 3.53 3.33
CA PHE A 17 -12.98 4.90 3.76
C PHE A 17 -11.50 5.22 3.87
N LEU A 18 -10.68 4.25 4.30
CA LEU A 18 -9.24 4.39 4.34
C LEU A 18 -8.64 4.58 2.93
N GLU A 19 -9.15 3.88 1.91
CA GLU A 19 -8.74 4.13 0.51
C GLU A 19 -9.16 5.51 0.00
N GLN A 20 -10.32 6.02 0.41
CA GLN A 20 -10.76 7.38 0.08
C GLN A 20 -9.87 8.43 0.78
N LEU A 21 -9.54 8.21 2.05
CA LEU A 21 -8.60 9.06 2.79
C LEU A 21 -7.24 9.08 2.08
N LYS A 22 -6.69 7.93 1.70
CA LYS A 22 -5.43 7.86 0.94
C LYS A 22 -5.48 8.72 -0.32
N ALA A 23 -6.56 8.65 -1.09
CA ALA A 23 -6.73 9.49 -2.28
C ALA A 23 -6.78 10.98 -1.95
N GLY A 24 -7.48 11.36 -0.87
CA GLY A 24 -7.53 12.74 -0.37
C GLY A 24 -6.16 13.26 0.07
N GLU A 25 -5.40 12.47 0.83
CA GLU A 25 -4.05 12.79 1.27
C GLU A 25 -3.09 13.01 0.08
N VAL A 26 -3.22 12.22 -0.99
CA VAL A 26 -2.43 12.41 -2.21
C VAL A 26 -2.70 13.75 -2.88
N GLU A 27 -3.96 14.20 -2.90
CA GLU A 27 -4.31 15.47 -3.54
C GLU A 27 -3.80 16.69 -2.76
N LYS A 28 -3.49 16.56 -1.46
CA LYS A 28 -2.78 17.60 -0.70
C LYS A 28 -1.38 17.91 -1.25
N PHE A 29 -0.77 16.99 -2.02
CA PHE A 29 0.51 17.24 -2.68
C PHE A 29 0.39 18.12 -3.95
N ALA A 30 -0.80 18.22 -4.55
CA ALA A 30 -1.02 18.96 -5.79
C ALA A 30 -0.57 20.46 -5.74
N PRO A 31 -0.85 21.25 -4.68
CA PRO A 31 -0.33 22.62 -4.59
C PRO A 31 1.19 22.69 -4.51
N PHE A 32 1.84 21.76 -3.80
CA PHE A 32 3.31 21.69 -3.72
C PHE A 32 3.93 21.36 -5.08
N LEU A 33 3.30 20.48 -5.88
CA LEU A 33 3.77 20.18 -7.23
C LEU A 33 3.73 21.40 -8.16
N LYS A 34 2.68 22.24 -8.04
CA LYS A 34 2.59 23.51 -8.78
C LYS A 34 3.65 24.49 -8.33
N GLU A 35 3.96 24.52 -7.03
CA GLU A 35 5.03 25.34 -6.48
C GLU A 35 6.41 24.90 -7.00
N ILE A 36 6.66 23.59 -7.08
CA ILE A 36 7.89 23.03 -7.69
C ILE A 36 8.02 23.46 -9.15
N ASP A 37 6.96 23.29 -9.96
CA ASP A 37 6.97 23.70 -11.38
C ASP A 37 7.34 25.19 -11.52
N ARG A 38 6.71 26.05 -10.71
CA ARG A 38 6.98 27.49 -10.70
C ARG A 38 8.43 27.79 -10.32
N ALA A 39 8.90 27.25 -9.19
CA ALA A 39 10.24 27.51 -8.67
C ALA A 39 11.33 27.08 -9.66
N VAL A 40 11.21 25.89 -10.23
CA VAL A 40 12.18 25.37 -11.21
C VAL A 40 12.17 26.22 -12.49
N ARG A 41 10.99 26.60 -12.99
CA ARG A 41 10.87 27.46 -14.17
C ARG A 41 11.50 28.83 -13.97
N GLU A 42 11.24 29.46 -12.83
CA GLU A 42 11.79 30.78 -12.49
C GLU A 42 13.31 30.72 -12.46
N GLN A 43 13.89 29.72 -11.79
CA GLN A 43 15.34 29.56 -11.73
C GLN A 43 15.97 29.27 -13.09
N LEU A 44 15.38 28.38 -13.88
CA LEU A 44 15.88 28.08 -15.22
C LEU A 44 15.68 29.24 -16.22
N THR A 45 14.72 30.13 -16.01
CA THR A 45 14.52 31.28 -16.91
C THR A 45 15.51 32.40 -16.61
N ASN A 46 15.84 32.61 -15.34
CA ASN A 46 16.78 33.64 -14.90
C ASN A 46 18.25 33.24 -15.13
N ALA A 47 18.53 31.94 -15.27
CA ALA A 47 19.87 31.45 -15.54
C ALA A 47 20.26 31.63 -17.02
N ASP A 48 21.24 32.49 -17.30
CA ASP A 48 21.89 32.52 -18.61
C ASP A 48 22.86 31.34 -18.74
N LEU A 49 22.35 30.26 -19.34
CA LEU A 49 23.05 28.99 -19.56
C LEU A 49 23.60 28.88 -21.00
N SER A 50 23.67 29.98 -21.75
CA SER A 50 24.14 29.99 -23.14
C SER A 50 25.61 29.58 -23.30
N GLU A 51 26.41 29.62 -22.23
CA GLU A 51 27.78 29.12 -22.18
C GLU A 51 27.99 28.08 -21.06
N TYR A 52 28.68 26.99 -21.40
CA TYR A 52 29.01 25.93 -20.44
C TYR A 52 29.97 26.46 -19.35
N ASN A 53 29.42 26.78 -18.18
CA ASN A 53 30.16 27.18 -16.99
C ASN A 53 29.73 26.34 -15.77
N ILE A 54 30.60 25.40 -15.37
CA ILE A 54 30.38 24.46 -14.26
C ILE A 54 30.07 25.21 -12.95
N LYS A 55 30.73 26.35 -12.69
CA LYS A 55 30.50 27.13 -11.48
C LYS A 55 29.08 27.70 -11.43
N ARG A 56 28.58 28.22 -12.55
CA ARG A 56 27.20 28.71 -12.67
C ARG A 56 26.19 27.58 -12.56
N LEU A 57 26.46 26.43 -13.18
CA LEU A 57 25.61 25.24 -13.06
C LEU A 57 25.48 24.78 -11.62
N ASN A 58 26.59 24.65 -10.89
CA ASN A 58 26.56 24.20 -9.50
C ASN A 58 25.76 25.16 -8.62
N GLN A 59 25.96 26.47 -8.79
CA GLN A 59 25.17 27.47 -8.08
C GLN A 59 23.66 27.33 -8.37
N LEU A 60 23.27 27.18 -9.65
CA LEU A 60 21.87 26.96 -10.02
C LEU A 60 21.30 25.67 -9.39
N LEU A 61 22.08 24.58 -9.39
CA LEU A 61 21.66 23.31 -8.80
C LEU A 61 21.47 23.44 -7.29
N ASP A 62 22.34 24.16 -6.59
CA ASP A 62 22.23 24.41 -5.14
C ASP A 62 21.00 25.27 -4.80
N GLU A 63 20.73 26.30 -5.61
CA GLU A 63 19.55 27.16 -5.47
C GLU A 63 18.25 26.40 -5.71
N VAL A 64 18.19 25.59 -6.79
CA VAL A 64 17.04 24.72 -7.07
C VAL A 64 16.85 23.70 -5.96
N ASP A 65 17.91 23.00 -5.55
CA ASP A 65 17.82 21.98 -4.52
C ASP A 65 17.36 22.53 -3.17
N SER A 66 17.85 23.72 -2.77
CA SER A 66 17.43 24.41 -1.56
C SER A 66 15.94 24.78 -1.57
N LEU A 67 15.43 25.24 -2.72
CA LEU A 67 13.99 25.52 -2.90
C LEU A 67 13.16 24.25 -2.79
N LEU A 68 13.59 23.18 -3.48
CA LEU A 68 12.87 21.90 -3.43
C LEU A 68 12.88 21.31 -2.02
N LEU A 69 14.00 21.36 -1.30
CA LEU A 69 14.11 20.94 0.10
C LEU A 69 13.02 21.62 0.94
N GLY A 70 12.93 22.95 0.89
CA GLY A 70 11.93 23.70 1.66
C GLY A 70 10.48 23.32 1.29
N ILE A 71 10.19 23.05 0.02
CA ILE A 71 8.86 22.63 -0.44
C ILE A 71 8.52 21.22 0.09
N PHE A 72 9.43 20.27 -0.08
CA PHE A 72 9.23 18.89 0.39
C PHE A 72 9.18 18.79 1.91
N ASP A 73 9.96 19.58 2.66
CA ASP A 73 9.93 19.58 4.13
C ASP A 73 8.57 20.05 4.66
N ARG A 74 7.98 21.09 4.06
CA ARG A 74 6.63 21.54 4.43
C ARG A 74 5.58 20.47 4.15
N TYR A 75 5.66 19.83 2.98
CA TYR A 75 4.72 18.75 2.63
C TYR A 75 4.86 17.55 3.56
N THR A 76 6.08 17.05 3.77
CA THR A 76 6.32 15.86 4.61
C THR A 76 5.99 16.13 6.08
N THR A 77 6.17 17.35 6.57
CA THR A 77 5.69 17.79 7.89
C THR A 77 4.16 17.72 7.99
N THR A 78 3.45 18.25 6.99
CA THR A 78 1.98 18.20 6.92
C THR A 78 1.49 16.75 6.92
N LEU A 79 2.05 15.92 6.03
CA LEU A 79 1.74 14.50 5.96
C LEU A 79 1.98 13.79 7.29
N ASN A 80 3.10 14.05 7.98
CA ASN A 80 3.38 13.43 9.26
C ASN A 80 2.36 13.79 10.35
N LEU A 81 1.87 15.03 10.37
CA LEU A 81 0.80 15.43 11.30
C LEU A 81 -0.50 14.67 11.01
N ASP A 82 -0.91 14.63 9.75
CA ASP A 82 -2.11 13.90 9.31
C ASP A 82 -2.02 12.40 9.65
N LEU A 83 -0.83 11.80 9.49
CA LEU A 83 -0.57 10.41 9.85
C LEU A 83 -0.66 10.15 11.37
N ILE A 84 -0.26 11.09 12.22
CA ILE A 84 -0.40 10.92 13.68
C ILE A 84 -1.86 11.04 14.10
N ASP A 85 -2.61 11.98 13.52
CA ASP A 85 -4.04 12.12 13.80
C ASP A 85 -4.82 10.87 13.36
N LEU A 86 -4.49 10.35 12.17
CA LEU A 86 -5.01 9.06 11.70
C LEU A 86 -4.71 7.94 12.70
N ALA A 87 -3.48 7.84 13.21
CA ALA A 87 -3.10 6.77 14.13
C ALA A 87 -3.99 6.74 15.38
N ASN A 88 -4.28 7.91 15.96
CA ASN A 88 -5.15 8.02 17.14
C ASN A 88 -6.61 7.68 16.78
N TYR A 89 -7.09 8.17 15.64
CA TYR A 89 -8.43 7.85 15.15
C TYR A 89 -8.62 6.34 14.92
N GLU A 90 -7.65 5.68 14.27
CA GLU A 90 -7.68 4.24 14.01
C GLU A 90 -7.75 3.45 15.31
N ALA A 91 -6.93 3.80 16.32
CA ALA A 91 -6.98 3.10 17.59
C ALA A 91 -8.35 3.24 18.30
N GLN A 92 -8.94 4.44 18.27
CA GLN A 92 -10.27 4.67 18.83
C GLN A 92 -11.36 3.92 18.05
N PHE A 93 -11.28 3.92 16.72
CA PHE A 93 -12.19 3.17 15.86
C PHE A 93 -12.13 1.67 16.16
N GLU A 94 -10.93 1.10 16.23
CA GLU A 94 -10.73 -0.33 16.51
C GLU A 94 -11.25 -0.73 17.89
N ALA A 95 -10.99 0.07 18.92
CA ALA A 95 -11.54 -0.17 20.25
C ALA A 95 -13.08 -0.11 20.24
N THR A 96 -13.65 0.88 19.55
CA THR A 96 -15.11 1.02 19.42
C THR A 96 -15.74 -0.19 18.73
N VAL A 97 -15.10 -0.67 17.65
CA VAL A 97 -15.55 -1.87 16.93
C VAL A 97 -15.46 -3.10 17.83
N LEU A 98 -14.36 -3.26 18.57
CA LEU A 98 -14.18 -4.39 19.48
C LEU A 98 -15.22 -4.38 20.61
N SER A 99 -15.46 -3.23 21.27
CA SER A 99 -16.52 -3.07 22.29
C SER A 99 -17.89 -3.47 21.76
N ARG A 100 -18.26 -2.96 20.58
CA ARG A 100 -19.57 -3.24 19.96
C ARG A 100 -19.72 -4.66 19.44
N SER A 101 -18.63 -5.41 19.36
CA SER A 101 -18.64 -6.79 18.91
C SER A 101 -18.94 -7.82 20.01
N ALA A 102 -19.05 -7.36 21.26
CA ALA A 102 -19.44 -8.18 22.39
C ALA A 102 -20.86 -8.77 22.19
N PRO A 103 -21.09 -10.05 22.53
CA PRO A 103 -22.41 -10.66 22.45
C PRO A 103 -23.44 -9.95 23.33
N ALA A 104 -24.73 -10.07 22.97
CA ALA A 104 -25.82 -9.55 23.80
C ALA A 104 -25.72 -10.11 25.23
N GLY A 105 -25.78 -9.23 26.23
CA GLY A 105 -25.63 -9.58 27.64
C GLY A 105 -24.18 -9.60 28.16
N VAL A 106 -23.19 -9.36 27.29
CA VAL A 106 -21.78 -9.17 27.69
C VAL A 106 -21.45 -7.68 27.68
N THR A 107 -21.16 -7.12 28.86
CA THR A 107 -20.57 -5.77 28.96
C THR A 107 -19.07 -5.87 28.74
N PHE A 108 -18.56 -5.22 27.71
CA PHE A 108 -17.14 -5.16 27.43
C PHE A 108 -16.77 -3.81 26.81
N ASP A 109 -15.79 -3.16 27.43
CA ASP A 109 -15.21 -1.91 26.97
C ASP A 109 -13.74 -2.16 26.60
N ALA A 110 -13.45 -2.10 25.31
CA ALA A 110 -12.11 -2.25 24.80
C ALA A 110 -11.19 -1.12 25.30
N VAL A 111 -9.98 -1.50 25.69
CA VAL A 111 -8.91 -0.58 26.05
C VAL A 111 -8.44 0.16 24.81
N VAL A 112 -8.47 1.49 24.88
CA VAL A 112 -7.81 2.38 23.91
C VAL A 112 -6.37 2.61 24.38
N PRO A 113 -5.35 2.25 23.58
CA PRO A 113 -3.96 2.51 23.96
C PRO A 113 -3.69 4.02 24.10
N PRO A 114 -2.76 4.43 24.99
CA PRO A 114 -2.41 5.84 25.11
C PRO A 114 -1.71 6.32 23.84
N ALA A 115 -1.95 7.58 23.43
CA ALA A 115 -1.39 8.19 22.22
C ALA A 115 0.14 8.04 22.11
N ARG A 116 0.87 8.07 23.23
CA ARG A 116 2.32 7.85 23.27
C ARG A 116 2.73 6.45 22.78
N ALA A 117 1.96 5.42 23.10
CA ALA A 117 2.23 4.04 22.70
C ALA A 117 1.96 3.87 21.20
N ILE A 118 0.82 4.39 20.73
CA ILE A 118 0.45 4.40 19.31
C ILE A 118 1.54 5.09 18.47
N ARG A 119 1.94 6.31 18.88
CA ARG A 119 2.99 7.07 18.20
C ARG A 119 4.33 6.33 18.21
N SER A 120 4.70 5.71 19.33
CA SER A 120 5.92 4.91 19.41
C SER A 120 5.90 3.75 18.42
N ALA A 121 4.80 2.99 18.35
CA ALA A 121 4.65 1.88 17.42
C ALA A 121 4.71 2.33 15.95
N VAL A 122 4.03 3.42 15.61
CA VAL A 122 4.03 3.99 14.26
C VAL A 122 5.44 4.39 13.80
N LEU A 123 6.21 5.06 14.66
CA LEU A 123 7.51 5.63 14.30
C LEU A 123 8.66 4.63 14.41
N ASN A 124 8.62 3.72 15.38
CA ASN A 124 9.75 2.84 15.71
C ASN A 124 9.60 1.43 15.16
N ASN A 125 8.41 0.99 14.75
CA ASN A 125 8.27 -0.28 14.08
C ASN A 125 8.57 -0.13 12.58
N PRO A 126 9.38 -1.03 12.01
CA PRO A 126 9.67 -0.97 10.58
C PRO A 126 8.44 -1.27 9.74
N LEU A 127 8.39 -0.66 8.55
CA LEU A 127 7.41 -0.99 7.52
C LEU A 127 7.57 -2.46 7.15
N SER A 128 6.45 -3.18 7.14
CA SER A 128 6.38 -4.61 6.79
C SER A 128 6.41 -4.87 5.27
N VAL A 129 6.71 -3.84 4.46
CA VAL A 129 6.88 -3.95 3.01
C VAL A 129 7.98 -4.97 2.73
N ARG A 130 7.74 -5.93 1.83
CA ARG A 130 8.68 -7.02 1.52
C ARG A 130 9.44 -6.84 0.21
N ASP A 131 9.15 -5.77 -0.51
CA ASP A 131 9.83 -5.37 -1.75
C ASP A 131 10.97 -4.38 -1.46
N ASN A 132 11.43 -3.67 -2.50
CA ASN A 132 12.41 -2.59 -2.38
C ASN A 132 11.93 -1.50 -1.39
N GLY A 133 12.69 -1.29 -0.32
CA GLY A 133 12.35 -0.34 0.76
C GLY A 133 11.76 -0.99 2.03
N GLY A 134 11.66 -2.32 2.08
CA GLY A 134 11.30 -3.04 3.29
C GLY A 134 12.25 -2.79 4.47
N GLY A 135 11.71 -2.83 5.69
CA GLY A 135 12.49 -2.64 6.92
C GLY A 135 12.80 -1.19 7.30
N LYS A 136 12.45 -0.21 6.45
CA LYS A 136 12.59 1.21 6.80
C LYS A 136 11.60 1.62 7.88
N LEU A 137 11.98 2.58 8.71
CA LEU A 137 11.05 3.31 9.57
C LEU A 137 10.24 4.31 8.74
N LEU A 138 9.09 4.76 9.26
CA LEU A 138 8.16 5.64 8.55
C LEU A 138 8.82 6.95 8.10
N GLU A 139 9.53 7.62 9.00
CA GLU A 139 10.14 8.91 8.72
C GLU A 139 11.26 8.81 7.66
N PRO A 140 12.26 7.91 7.76
CA PRO A 140 13.20 7.64 6.69
C PRO A 140 12.54 7.27 5.36
N PHE A 141 11.48 6.46 5.37
CA PHE A 141 10.76 6.07 4.16
C PHE A 141 10.21 7.29 3.40
N ILE A 142 9.62 8.25 4.12
CA ILE A 142 9.08 9.49 3.54
C ILE A 142 10.21 10.44 3.11
N LYS A 143 11.24 10.61 3.95
CA LYS A 143 12.38 11.48 3.66
C LYS A 143 13.19 11.03 2.45
N ASP A 144 13.46 9.73 2.33
CA ASP A 144 14.21 9.18 1.20
C ASP A 144 13.50 9.42 -0.13
N TRP A 145 12.16 9.35 -0.14
CA TRP A 145 11.37 9.72 -1.30
C TRP A 145 11.56 11.19 -1.67
N ALA A 146 11.43 12.12 -0.71
CA ALA A 146 11.64 13.55 -0.95
C ALA A 146 13.03 13.83 -1.54
N THR A 147 14.07 13.20 -0.98
CA THR A 147 15.45 13.30 -1.49
C THR A 147 15.56 12.76 -2.92
N THR A 148 15.00 11.58 -3.21
CA THR A 148 15.03 10.98 -4.54
C THR A 148 14.35 11.87 -5.59
N GLU A 149 13.23 12.51 -5.25
CA GLU A 149 12.52 13.39 -6.17
C GLU A 149 13.28 14.70 -6.44
N ARG A 150 13.96 15.25 -5.44
CA ARG A 150 14.88 16.38 -5.61
C ARG A 150 16.03 16.04 -6.54
N GLU A 151 16.70 14.92 -6.29
CA GLU A 151 17.80 14.42 -7.12
C GLU A 151 17.37 14.18 -8.58
N ARG A 152 16.13 13.71 -8.80
CA ARG A 152 15.56 13.52 -10.13
C ARG A 152 15.44 14.83 -10.90
N VAL A 153 15.01 15.91 -10.24
CA VAL A 153 14.92 17.25 -10.85
C VAL A 153 16.32 17.80 -11.12
N SER A 154 17.19 17.82 -10.12
CA SER A 154 18.56 18.34 -10.24
C SER A 154 19.39 17.55 -11.27
N GLY A 155 19.21 16.22 -11.31
CA GLY A 155 19.85 15.36 -12.30
C GLY A 155 19.39 15.65 -13.73
N ALA A 156 18.12 15.99 -13.93
CA ALA A 156 17.61 16.37 -15.24
C ALA A 156 18.17 17.71 -15.73
N ILE A 157 18.33 18.68 -14.82
CA ILE A 157 18.98 19.97 -15.12
C ILE A 157 20.45 19.74 -15.51
N ARG A 158 21.18 18.98 -14.68
CA ARG A 158 22.59 18.66 -14.92
C ARG A 158 22.78 17.95 -16.27
N GLN A 159 21.95 16.94 -16.55
CA GLN A 159 22.02 16.20 -17.80
C GLN A 159 21.70 17.10 -19.01
N GLY A 160 20.65 17.92 -18.91
CA GLY A 160 20.27 18.82 -19.99
C GLY A 160 21.37 19.83 -20.32
N PHE A 161 22.04 20.37 -19.29
CA PHE A 161 23.17 21.27 -19.48
C PHE A 161 24.36 20.59 -20.15
N PHE A 162 24.73 19.38 -19.70
CA PHE A 162 25.81 18.59 -20.31
C PHE A 162 25.55 18.25 -21.78
N GLU A 163 24.29 17.99 -22.14
CA GLU A 163 23.85 17.70 -23.51
C GLU A 163 23.68 18.95 -24.39
N GLY A 164 23.93 20.15 -23.88
CA GLY A 164 23.72 21.41 -24.61
C GLY A 164 22.25 21.74 -24.87
N GLN A 165 21.34 21.25 -24.04
CA GLN A 165 19.91 21.58 -24.13
C GLN A 165 19.66 23.04 -23.72
N THR A 166 18.71 23.69 -24.40
CA THR A 166 18.18 24.98 -23.99
C THR A 166 17.37 24.87 -22.69
N ASN A 167 17.27 25.97 -21.95
CA ASN A 167 16.46 26.03 -20.71
C ASN A 167 15.01 25.61 -20.97
N PHE A 168 14.46 25.99 -22.13
CA PHE A 168 13.12 25.57 -22.54
C PHE A 168 12.98 24.05 -22.69
N GLN A 169 13.98 23.37 -23.26
CA GLN A 169 13.98 21.91 -23.38
C GLN A 169 14.07 21.24 -22.01
N VAL A 170 14.92 21.75 -21.10
CA VAL A 170 15.03 21.25 -19.72
C VAL A 170 13.72 21.45 -18.95
N ILE A 171 13.13 22.64 -19.00
CA ILE A 171 11.83 22.95 -18.40
C ILE A 171 10.76 22.00 -18.95
N ARG A 172 10.71 21.80 -20.27
CA ARG A 172 9.75 20.89 -20.91
C ARG A 172 9.93 19.44 -20.44
N LYS A 173 11.16 18.97 -20.24
CA LYS A 173 11.46 17.63 -19.70
C LYS A 173 11.00 17.47 -18.25
N ILE A 174 11.17 18.51 -17.43
CA ILE A 174 10.76 18.48 -16.03
C ILE A 174 9.23 18.53 -15.91
N ARG A 175 8.60 19.49 -16.58
CA ARG A 175 7.16 19.76 -16.50
C ARG A 175 6.31 18.78 -17.29
N GLY A 176 6.81 18.29 -18.42
CA GLY A 176 6.04 17.57 -19.42
C GLY A 176 5.40 18.52 -20.45
N THR A 177 4.61 17.95 -21.35
CA THR A 177 4.06 18.63 -22.52
C THR A 177 2.56 18.79 -22.45
N LYS A 178 2.05 19.92 -22.98
CA LYS A 178 0.60 20.16 -23.06
C LYS A 178 -0.12 19.09 -23.88
N ALA A 179 0.52 18.61 -24.95
CA ALA A 179 -0.03 17.55 -25.81
C ALA A 179 -0.30 16.25 -25.04
N ALA A 180 0.57 15.90 -24.08
CA ALA A 180 0.38 14.75 -23.19
C ALA A 180 -0.36 15.10 -21.88
N GLY A 181 -0.95 16.29 -21.76
CA GLY A 181 -1.54 16.75 -20.50
C GLY A 181 -0.55 16.75 -19.33
N TYR A 182 0.74 16.95 -19.62
CA TYR A 182 1.87 16.95 -18.69
C TYR A 182 2.21 15.58 -18.06
N SER A 183 1.64 14.47 -18.54
CA SER A 183 1.88 13.14 -17.96
C SER A 183 3.25 12.52 -18.30
N ASP A 184 3.98 13.13 -19.23
CA ASP A 184 5.29 12.71 -19.75
C ASP A 184 6.48 13.38 -19.04
N GLY A 185 6.22 14.31 -18.11
CA GLY A 185 7.25 15.01 -17.34
C GLY A 185 7.76 14.27 -16.10
N ILE A 186 8.88 14.75 -15.57
CA ILE A 186 9.41 14.33 -14.26
C ILE A 186 8.38 14.58 -13.16
N LEU A 187 7.70 15.73 -13.17
CA LEU A 187 6.70 16.08 -12.14
C LEU A 187 5.50 15.12 -12.11
N ALA A 188 5.12 14.53 -13.25
CA ALA A 188 4.11 13.48 -13.28
C ALA A 188 4.60 12.18 -12.61
N THR A 189 5.90 11.87 -12.73
CA THR A 189 6.53 10.77 -12.00
C THR A 189 6.58 11.06 -10.51
N THR A 190 6.95 12.29 -10.12
CA THR A 190 6.92 12.75 -8.73
C THR A 190 5.53 12.64 -8.12
N LYS A 191 4.46 13.03 -8.83
CA LYS A 191 3.07 12.82 -8.37
C LYS A 191 2.74 11.35 -8.17
N ARG A 192 3.11 10.48 -9.13
CA ARG A 192 2.88 9.03 -9.03
C ARG A 192 3.63 8.40 -7.85
N ASN A 193 4.85 8.86 -7.57
CA ASN A 193 5.65 8.38 -6.44
C ASN A 193 5.12 8.89 -5.11
N ALA A 194 4.68 10.15 -5.05
CA ALA A 194 3.97 10.71 -3.88
C ALA A 194 2.76 9.83 -3.51
N SER A 195 1.95 9.46 -4.51
CA SER A 195 0.82 8.54 -4.32
C SER A 195 1.25 7.18 -3.76
N ALA A 196 2.36 6.62 -4.22
CA ALA A 196 2.85 5.35 -3.72
C ALA A 196 3.28 5.43 -2.24
N VAL A 197 3.98 6.50 -1.87
CA VAL A 197 4.46 6.75 -0.50
C VAL A 197 3.29 7.01 0.44
N VAL A 198 2.38 7.91 0.09
CA VAL A 198 1.20 8.24 0.91
C VAL A 198 0.34 7.02 1.18
N HIS A 199 -0.02 6.24 0.15
CA HIS A 199 -0.83 5.04 0.36
C HIS A 199 -0.15 4.03 1.29
N THR A 200 1.17 3.88 1.17
CA THR A 200 1.95 2.95 1.99
C THR A 200 2.08 3.44 3.43
N ALA A 201 2.34 4.74 3.62
CA ALA A 201 2.45 5.38 4.93
C ALA A 201 1.13 5.29 5.71
N VAL A 202 0.01 5.65 5.07
CA VAL A 202 -1.33 5.54 5.65
C VAL A 202 -1.64 4.08 6.04
N GLN A 203 -1.31 3.12 5.17
CA GLN A 203 -1.54 1.71 5.49
C GLN A 203 -0.68 1.22 6.66
N HIS A 204 0.59 1.64 6.73
CA HIS A 204 1.48 1.32 7.84
C HIS A 204 0.91 1.86 9.15
N VAL A 205 0.54 3.13 9.18
CA VAL A 205 -0.04 3.79 10.35
C VAL A 205 -1.29 3.09 10.84
N ALA A 206 -2.25 2.82 9.96
CA ALA A 206 -3.50 2.14 10.32
C ALA A 206 -3.23 0.75 10.89
N SER A 207 -2.31 -0.01 10.29
CA SER A 207 -1.90 -1.32 10.81
C SER A 207 -1.24 -1.25 12.18
N GLN A 208 -0.35 -0.27 12.43
CA GLN A 208 0.30 -0.13 13.74
C GLN A 208 -0.71 0.26 14.82
N ALA A 209 -1.57 1.24 14.56
CA ALA A 209 -2.62 1.66 15.50
C ALA A 209 -3.59 0.51 15.84
N ARG A 210 -4.00 -0.26 14.83
CA ARG A 210 -4.83 -1.45 15.03
C ARG A 210 -4.12 -2.51 15.86
N MET A 211 -2.86 -2.79 15.57
CA MET A 211 -2.09 -3.77 16.35
C MET A 211 -1.93 -3.35 17.81
N GLU A 212 -1.65 -2.07 18.08
CA GLU A 212 -1.55 -1.59 19.47
C GLU A 212 -2.88 -1.75 20.22
N THR A 213 -4.00 -1.49 19.54
CA THR A 213 -5.33 -1.72 20.12
C THR A 213 -5.58 -3.20 20.39
N ILE A 214 -5.24 -4.08 19.45
CA ILE A 214 -5.36 -5.53 19.63
C ILE A 214 -4.51 -6.03 20.80
N LYS A 215 -3.24 -5.59 20.89
CA LYS A 215 -2.33 -5.96 21.98
C LYS A 215 -2.82 -5.50 23.36
N ALA A 216 -3.53 -4.37 23.41
CA ALA A 216 -4.10 -3.83 24.65
C ALA A 216 -5.34 -4.61 25.14
N ASN A 217 -5.89 -5.52 24.33
CA ASN A 217 -7.11 -6.29 24.64
C ASN A 217 -6.88 -7.83 24.54
N PRO A 218 -5.89 -8.40 25.26
CA PRO A 218 -5.52 -9.82 25.15
C PRO A 218 -6.55 -10.77 25.77
N ASP A 219 -7.44 -10.26 26.61
CA ASP A 219 -8.53 -10.99 27.24
C ASP A 219 -9.60 -11.42 26.22
N VAL A 220 -9.74 -10.68 25.12
CA VAL A 220 -10.75 -10.95 24.07
C VAL A 220 -10.12 -11.43 22.76
N VAL A 221 -8.96 -10.91 22.36
CA VAL A 221 -8.34 -11.22 21.08
C VAL A 221 -7.31 -12.34 21.21
N ALA A 222 -7.49 -13.43 20.46
CA ALA A 222 -6.58 -14.57 20.48
C ALA A 222 -5.57 -14.52 19.32
N GLU A 223 -6.03 -14.17 18.13
CA GLU A 223 -5.26 -14.16 16.88
C GLU A 223 -5.72 -12.99 16.01
N ILE A 224 -5.07 -12.80 14.88
CA ILE A 224 -5.55 -11.95 13.80
C ILE A 224 -5.75 -12.78 12.53
N GLU A 225 -6.72 -12.42 11.71
CA GLU A 225 -6.96 -13.00 10.39
C GLU A 225 -6.70 -11.92 9.32
N ILE A 226 -5.88 -12.25 8.31
CA ILE A 226 -5.65 -11.35 7.19
C ILE A 226 -6.88 -11.29 6.28
N VAL A 227 -7.22 -10.08 5.84
CA VAL A 227 -8.33 -9.79 4.93
C VAL A 227 -7.80 -8.98 3.75
N ALA A 228 -7.60 -9.63 2.62
CA ALA A 228 -7.19 -9.01 1.37
C ALA A 228 -8.37 -8.34 0.66
N THR A 229 -8.09 -7.40 -0.24
CA THR A 229 -9.12 -6.90 -1.16
C THR A 229 -9.46 -7.98 -2.20
N LEU A 230 -10.73 -8.18 -2.51
CA LEU A 230 -11.16 -9.12 -3.56
C LEU A 230 -11.32 -8.40 -4.89
N ASP A 231 -10.24 -8.24 -5.64
CA ASP A 231 -10.24 -7.70 -7.01
C ASP A 231 -9.07 -8.26 -7.86
N ASN A 232 -9.00 -7.87 -9.13
CA ASN A 232 -7.94 -8.30 -10.05
C ASN A 232 -6.59 -7.61 -9.84
N LYS A 233 -6.51 -6.57 -9.00
CA LYS A 233 -5.27 -5.83 -8.68
C LYS A 233 -4.61 -6.33 -7.39
N THR A 234 -5.26 -7.23 -6.65
CA THR A 234 -4.68 -7.84 -5.44
C THR A 234 -3.44 -8.66 -5.80
N THR A 235 -2.31 -8.31 -5.21
CA THR A 235 -1.00 -8.92 -5.50
C THR A 235 -0.92 -10.36 -5.02
N GLN A 236 -0.03 -11.16 -5.60
CA GLN A 236 0.14 -12.58 -5.27
C GLN A 236 0.33 -12.83 -3.76
N ILE A 237 1.10 -12.00 -3.06
CA ILE A 237 1.27 -12.10 -1.61
C ILE A 237 -0.03 -11.84 -0.85
N CYS A 238 -0.78 -10.79 -1.22
CA CYS A 238 -2.04 -10.47 -0.56
C CYS A 238 -3.10 -11.56 -0.75
N ARG A 239 -3.23 -12.07 -1.99
CA ARG A 239 -4.17 -13.15 -2.32
C ARG A 239 -3.93 -14.39 -1.47
N SER A 240 -2.67 -14.76 -1.34
CA SER A 240 -2.25 -15.99 -0.67
C SER A 240 -2.28 -15.85 0.85
N MET A 241 -2.17 -14.62 1.36
CA MET A 241 -2.32 -14.31 2.78
C MET A 241 -3.77 -14.23 3.24
N ASP A 242 -4.73 -13.98 2.34
CA ASP A 242 -6.14 -13.87 2.71
C ASP A 242 -6.60 -15.09 3.52
N LYS A 243 -7.30 -14.85 4.63
CA LYS A 243 -7.75 -15.87 5.60
C LYS A 243 -6.66 -16.58 6.40
N ARG A 244 -5.38 -16.31 6.18
CA ARG A 244 -4.33 -16.81 7.08
C ARG A 244 -4.43 -16.13 8.43
N ARG A 245 -4.24 -16.93 9.48
CA ARG A 245 -4.23 -16.48 10.86
C ARG A 245 -2.83 -16.44 11.43
N PHE A 246 -2.60 -15.47 12.30
CA PHE A 246 -1.35 -15.32 13.00
C PHE A 246 -1.62 -15.00 14.47
N PRO A 247 -0.77 -15.50 15.39
CA PRO A 247 -0.79 -15.04 16.78
C PRO A 247 -0.61 -13.52 16.83
N VAL A 248 -1.18 -12.86 17.84
CA VAL A 248 -1.16 -11.40 17.98
C VAL A 248 0.27 -10.83 17.93
N ASP A 249 1.21 -11.52 18.55
CA ASP A 249 2.61 -11.13 18.75
C ASP A 249 3.56 -11.54 17.60
N SER A 250 3.08 -12.27 16.60
CA SER A 250 3.95 -12.83 15.55
C SER A 250 3.31 -12.86 14.17
N GLY A 251 4.14 -13.12 13.16
CA GLY A 251 3.74 -13.13 11.76
C GLY A 251 3.66 -11.73 11.12
N PRO A 252 3.50 -11.66 9.79
CA PRO A 252 3.51 -10.40 9.07
C PRO A 252 2.19 -9.63 9.23
N ARG A 253 2.26 -8.31 9.15
CA ARG A 253 1.10 -7.41 9.05
C ARG A 253 1.24 -6.52 7.81
N PRO A 254 0.15 -6.12 7.15
CA PRO A 254 0.21 -5.18 6.04
C PRO A 254 0.77 -3.82 6.51
N PRO A 255 1.32 -2.98 5.61
CA PRO A 255 1.43 -3.19 4.16
C PRO A 255 2.49 -4.22 3.80
N PHE A 256 2.15 -5.21 2.98
CA PHE A 256 3.10 -6.22 2.50
C PHE A 256 3.94 -5.75 1.31
N HIS A 257 3.44 -4.76 0.58
CA HIS A 257 4.06 -4.16 -0.59
C HIS A 257 3.67 -2.69 -0.69
N ILE A 258 4.31 -1.95 -1.58
CA ILE A 258 3.94 -0.56 -1.88
C ILE A 258 2.50 -0.51 -2.41
N ARG A 259 1.69 0.44 -1.92
CA ARG A 259 0.24 0.56 -2.22
C ARG A 259 -0.59 -0.67 -1.80
N CYS A 260 -0.21 -1.35 -0.72
CA CYS A 260 -1.01 -2.45 -0.18
C CYS A 260 -2.38 -1.95 0.33
N ARG A 261 -3.43 -2.70 -0.01
CA ARG A 261 -4.84 -2.48 0.42
C ARG A 261 -5.36 -3.57 1.36
N THR A 262 -4.54 -4.60 1.59
CA THR A 262 -4.86 -5.69 2.51
C THR A 262 -4.84 -5.20 3.95
N THR A 263 -5.79 -5.68 4.73
CA THR A 263 -5.95 -5.36 6.14
C THR A 263 -6.01 -6.65 6.96
N PHE A 264 -6.29 -6.56 8.26
CA PHE A 264 -6.49 -7.72 9.12
C PHE A 264 -7.50 -7.41 10.23
N VAL A 265 -8.14 -8.43 10.75
CA VAL A 265 -9.18 -8.32 11.77
C VAL A 265 -8.81 -9.15 12.99
N PRO A 266 -9.17 -8.71 14.21
CA PRO A 266 -8.99 -9.55 15.40
C PRO A 266 -9.92 -10.75 15.37
N VAL A 267 -9.38 -11.93 15.63
CA VAL A 267 -10.14 -13.15 15.92
C VAL A 267 -10.43 -13.15 17.42
N THR A 268 -11.66 -12.77 17.77
CA THR A 268 -12.12 -12.70 19.16
C THR A 268 -12.56 -14.06 19.67
N LYS A 269 -12.58 -14.26 21.00
CA LYS A 269 -13.17 -15.46 21.62
C LYS A 269 -14.65 -15.67 21.29
N TRP A 270 -15.36 -14.61 20.91
CA TRP A 270 -16.78 -14.65 20.55
C TRP A 270 -17.05 -15.04 19.08
N THR A 271 -16.00 -15.10 18.27
CA THR A 271 -16.06 -15.39 16.83
C THR A 271 -16.86 -16.66 16.50
N LYS A 272 -16.88 -17.65 17.40
CA LYS A 272 -17.65 -18.90 17.22
C LYS A 272 -19.17 -18.72 17.21
N PHE A 273 -19.70 -17.60 17.69
CA PHE A 273 -21.14 -17.39 17.90
C PHE A 273 -21.83 -16.49 16.87
N LEU A 274 -21.07 -15.82 15.98
CA LEU A 274 -21.55 -14.64 15.22
C LEU A 274 -21.22 -14.69 13.71
N SER A 275 -21.28 -15.86 13.06
CA SER A 275 -20.72 -16.04 11.71
C SER A 275 -21.66 -16.60 10.63
N LYS A 276 -22.99 -16.65 10.85
CA LYS A 276 -23.92 -16.91 9.75
C LYS A 276 -24.25 -15.59 9.04
N ASP A 277 -24.06 -15.56 7.72
CA ASP A 277 -24.48 -14.48 6.81
C ASP A 277 -23.60 -13.21 6.74
N ALA A 278 -22.36 -13.27 7.22
CA ALA A 278 -21.37 -12.20 7.02
C ALA A 278 -21.00 -12.01 5.54
N THR A 279 -20.78 -10.76 5.11
CA THR A 279 -20.40 -10.45 3.72
C THR A 279 -19.14 -9.58 3.64
N ARG A 280 -18.46 -9.63 2.48
CA ARG A 280 -17.31 -8.78 2.19
C ARG A 280 -17.38 -8.18 0.79
N ALA A 281 -16.85 -6.97 0.66
CA ALA A 281 -16.80 -6.27 -0.61
C ALA A 281 -15.87 -6.99 -1.60
N SER A 282 -16.28 -7.02 -2.87
CA SER A 282 -15.50 -7.51 -3.99
C SER A 282 -15.71 -6.65 -5.22
N VAL A 283 -14.75 -6.68 -6.15
CA VAL A 283 -14.86 -6.07 -7.47
C VAL A 283 -14.58 -7.16 -8.51
N GLY A 284 -15.66 -7.66 -9.11
CA GLY A 284 -15.62 -8.64 -10.17
C GLY A 284 -15.66 -7.99 -11.57
N PRO A 285 -15.87 -8.78 -12.64
CA PRO A 285 -15.93 -8.26 -14.01
C PRO A 285 -17.07 -7.25 -14.23
N ASN A 286 -18.16 -7.36 -13.45
CA ASN A 286 -19.33 -6.49 -13.55
C ASN A 286 -19.29 -5.29 -12.57
N GLY A 287 -18.14 -5.04 -11.93
CA GLY A 287 -17.98 -3.98 -10.95
C GLY A 287 -18.14 -4.46 -9.50
N GLY A 288 -18.48 -3.53 -8.61
CA GLY A 288 -18.54 -3.76 -7.16
C GLY A 288 -19.72 -4.63 -6.73
N GLY A 289 -19.49 -5.50 -5.76
CA GLY A 289 -20.51 -6.37 -5.15
C GLY A 289 -20.14 -6.84 -3.75
N GLN A 290 -21.04 -7.61 -3.13
CA GLN A 290 -20.83 -8.26 -1.84
C GLN A 290 -20.82 -9.78 -2.03
N VAL A 291 -19.92 -10.47 -1.36
CA VAL A 291 -19.81 -11.94 -1.37
C VAL A 291 -19.73 -12.46 0.05
N ALA A 292 -19.90 -13.77 0.25
CA ALA A 292 -19.80 -14.35 1.58
C ALA A 292 -18.42 -14.07 2.20
N ALA A 293 -18.42 -13.68 3.47
CA ALA A 293 -17.25 -13.23 4.19
C ALA A 293 -16.21 -14.33 4.44
N ASP A 294 -16.63 -15.58 4.45
CA ASP A 294 -15.78 -16.75 4.68
C ASP A 294 -15.01 -17.18 3.42
N LEU A 295 -15.43 -16.74 2.23
CA LEU A 295 -14.66 -16.95 1.00
C LEU A 295 -13.27 -16.33 1.13
N SER A 296 -12.26 -17.16 0.91
CA SER A 296 -10.91 -16.69 0.64
C SER A 296 -10.84 -16.05 -0.74
N TYR A 297 -9.73 -15.37 -1.02
CA TYR A 297 -9.48 -14.81 -2.34
C TYR A 297 -9.58 -15.86 -3.45
N TYR A 298 -9.03 -17.05 -3.25
CA TYR A 298 -9.04 -18.10 -4.28
C TYR A 298 -10.41 -18.76 -4.41
N ASP A 299 -11.17 -18.90 -3.33
CA ASP A 299 -12.57 -19.35 -3.41
C ASP A 299 -13.39 -18.39 -4.28
N TRP A 300 -13.29 -17.09 -3.98
CA TRP A 300 -13.95 -16.05 -4.74
C TRP A 300 -13.49 -16.00 -6.21
N LEU A 301 -12.19 -16.12 -6.46
CA LEU A 301 -11.63 -16.06 -7.80
C LEU A 301 -12.09 -17.24 -8.67
N LYS A 302 -12.24 -18.43 -8.07
CA LYS A 302 -12.72 -19.63 -8.78
C LYS A 302 -14.12 -19.46 -9.37
N LEU A 303 -14.94 -18.59 -8.76
CA LEU A 303 -16.29 -18.25 -9.22
C LEU A 303 -16.30 -17.22 -10.36
N GLN A 304 -15.17 -16.59 -10.67
CA GLN A 304 -15.09 -15.57 -11.72
C GLN A 304 -14.89 -16.19 -13.12
N PRO A 305 -15.31 -15.52 -14.21
CA PRO A 305 -15.04 -15.97 -15.57
C PRO A 305 -13.55 -16.14 -15.85
N GLU A 306 -13.18 -17.07 -16.74
CA GLU A 306 -11.77 -17.39 -17.04
C GLU A 306 -10.94 -16.16 -17.42
N ALA A 307 -11.49 -15.28 -18.26
CA ALA A 307 -10.82 -14.04 -18.67
C ALA A 307 -10.46 -13.15 -17.46
N PHE A 308 -11.30 -13.13 -16.41
CA PHE A 308 -11.01 -12.39 -15.19
C PHE A 308 -9.94 -13.08 -14.34
N GLN A 309 -9.97 -14.42 -14.29
CA GLN A 309 -8.92 -15.19 -13.62
C GLN A 309 -7.55 -14.96 -14.29
N ASP A 310 -7.51 -14.89 -15.63
CA ASP A 310 -6.30 -14.61 -16.41
C ASP A 310 -5.79 -13.19 -16.15
N GLN A 311 -6.68 -12.20 -16.07
CA GLN A 311 -6.31 -10.84 -15.68
C GLN A 311 -5.72 -10.79 -14.27
N ALA A 312 -6.33 -11.51 -13.32
CA ALA A 312 -5.87 -11.50 -11.94
C ALA A 312 -4.52 -12.23 -11.80
N LEU A 313 -4.41 -13.49 -12.26
CA LEU A 313 -3.26 -14.37 -11.98
C LEU A 313 -2.16 -14.30 -13.06
N GLY A 314 -2.47 -13.78 -14.24
CA GLY A 314 -1.70 -14.01 -15.45
C GLY A 314 -2.02 -15.38 -16.08
N PRO A 315 -1.83 -15.54 -17.39
CA PRO A 315 -2.36 -16.68 -18.16
C PRO A 315 -1.85 -18.03 -17.65
N THR A 316 -0.55 -18.15 -17.36
CA THR A 316 0.04 -19.43 -16.94
C THR A 316 -0.43 -19.88 -15.56
N ARG A 317 -0.45 -18.98 -14.57
CA ARG A 317 -0.94 -19.29 -13.22
C ARG A 317 -2.44 -19.55 -13.22
N ALA A 318 -3.19 -18.83 -14.04
CA ALA A 318 -4.63 -19.04 -14.18
C ALA A 318 -4.96 -20.40 -14.82
N LYS A 319 -4.18 -20.83 -15.82
CA LYS A 319 -4.29 -22.18 -16.38
C LYS A 319 -3.97 -23.25 -15.34
N LEU A 320 -2.88 -23.08 -14.57
CA LEU A 320 -2.56 -24.00 -13.46
C LEU A 320 -3.66 -24.04 -12.40
N PHE A 321 -4.26 -22.88 -12.08
CA PHE A 321 -5.37 -22.75 -11.13
C PHE A 321 -6.66 -23.46 -11.58
N ARG A 322 -6.91 -23.51 -12.89
CA ARG A 322 -8.08 -24.20 -13.46
C ARG A 322 -7.83 -25.69 -13.66
N ASP A 323 -6.71 -26.01 -14.29
CA ASP A 323 -6.48 -27.31 -14.93
C ASP A 323 -5.44 -28.17 -14.19
N GLY A 324 -4.67 -27.58 -13.27
CA GLY A 324 -3.58 -28.27 -12.57
C GLY A 324 -4.01 -29.33 -11.58
N GLY A 325 -5.32 -29.46 -11.31
CA GLY A 325 -5.86 -30.46 -10.37
C GLY A 325 -5.47 -30.22 -8.91
N LEU A 326 -4.98 -29.03 -8.58
CA LEU A 326 -4.63 -28.61 -7.22
C LEU A 326 -5.89 -28.22 -6.44
N THR A 327 -5.90 -28.47 -5.13
CA THR A 327 -6.88 -27.81 -4.25
C THR A 327 -6.58 -26.32 -4.15
N LEU A 328 -7.57 -25.51 -3.76
CA LEU A 328 -7.39 -24.06 -3.62
C LEU A 328 -6.36 -23.73 -2.53
N GLU A 329 -6.35 -24.50 -1.44
CA GLU A 329 -5.38 -24.39 -0.36
C GLU A 329 -3.98 -24.66 -0.90
N ARG A 330 -3.80 -25.76 -1.63
CA ARG A 330 -2.50 -26.13 -2.17
C ARG A 330 -2.01 -25.10 -3.19
N PHE A 331 -2.90 -24.63 -4.07
CA PHE A 331 -2.55 -23.56 -5.00
C PHE A 331 -2.11 -22.28 -4.27
N SER A 332 -2.80 -21.90 -3.20
CA SER A 332 -2.46 -20.75 -2.35
C SER A 332 -1.08 -20.88 -1.69
N GLU A 333 -0.77 -22.06 -1.15
CA GLU A 333 0.54 -22.36 -0.57
C GLU A 333 1.68 -22.23 -1.59
N LEU A 334 1.46 -22.69 -2.81
CA LEU A 334 2.45 -22.65 -3.90
C LEU A 334 2.74 -21.25 -4.42
N GLN A 335 2.05 -20.22 -3.95
CA GLN A 335 2.32 -18.87 -4.39
C GLN A 335 3.48 -18.22 -3.63
N LEU A 336 3.80 -18.70 -2.43
CA LEU A 336 4.76 -18.06 -1.53
C LEU A 336 5.74 -19.07 -0.95
N ASP A 337 7.00 -18.66 -0.79
CA ASP A 337 7.98 -19.42 -0.02
C ASP A 337 7.75 -19.29 1.50
N ARG A 338 8.57 -19.98 2.29
CA ARG A 338 8.55 -19.92 3.77
C ARG A 338 8.78 -18.51 4.35
N ASN A 339 9.35 -17.60 3.57
CA ASN A 339 9.61 -16.21 3.94
C ASN A 339 8.55 -15.26 3.36
N PHE A 340 7.44 -15.80 2.84
CA PHE A 340 6.36 -15.08 2.19
C PHE A 340 6.78 -14.29 0.94
N LYS A 341 7.83 -14.74 0.25
CA LYS A 341 8.21 -14.19 -1.06
C LYS A 341 7.49 -14.93 -2.18
N PRO A 342 7.00 -14.22 -3.23
CA PRO A 342 6.43 -14.83 -4.42
C PRO A 342 7.31 -15.92 -5.05
N LEU A 343 6.73 -17.10 -5.29
CA LEU A 343 7.39 -18.17 -6.05
C LEU A 343 7.28 -17.91 -7.57
N THR A 344 8.36 -18.21 -8.27
CA THR A 344 8.39 -18.24 -9.74
C THR A 344 7.65 -19.47 -10.27
N LEU A 345 7.25 -19.44 -11.54
CA LEU A 345 6.63 -20.60 -12.19
C LEU A 345 7.54 -21.83 -12.16
N GLU A 346 8.85 -21.65 -12.38
CA GLU A 346 9.84 -22.73 -12.29
C GLU A 346 9.95 -23.34 -10.89
N GLN A 347 9.90 -22.51 -9.86
CA GLN A 347 9.90 -22.99 -8.47
C GLN A 347 8.61 -23.75 -8.16
N MET A 348 7.46 -23.26 -8.61
CA MET A 348 6.19 -23.96 -8.49
C MET A 348 6.21 -25.30 -9.23
N LYS A 349 6.77 -25.35 -10.44
CA LYS A 349 6.90 -26.57 -11.24
C LYS A 349 7.80 -27.60 -10.59
N THR A 350 8.90 -27.16 -9.98
CA THR A 350 9.78 -28.04 -9.18
C THR A 350 9.02 -28.69 -8.01
N LEU A 351 8.10 -27.97 -7.38
CA LEU A 351 7.32 -28.46 -6.25
C LEU A 351 6.11 -29.33 -6.65
N GLU A 352 5.50 -29.05 -7.81
CA GLU A 352 4.29 -29.72 -8.29
C GLU A 352 4.37 -30.05 -9.80
N PRO A 353 5.31 -30.89 -10.24
CA PRO A 353 5.54 -31.14 -11.66
C PRO A 353 4.30 -31.75 -12.35
N LEU A 354 3.61 -32.66 -11.67
CA LEU A 354 2.40 -33.31 -12.19
C LEU A 354 1.24 -32.33 -12.43
N ALA A 355 1.15 -31.27 -11.63
CA ALA A 355 0.11 -30.25 -11.82
C ALA A 355 0.37 -29.43 -13.09
N PHE A 356 1.64 -29.14 -13.40
CA PHE A 356 2.03 -28.45 -14.63
C PHE A 356 1.81 -29.33 -15.87
N GLU A 357 2.17 -30.62 -15.79
CA GLU A 357 1.90 -31.60 -16.85
C GLU A 357 0.39 -31.72 -17.11
N ARG A 358 -0.42 -31.84 -16.05
CA ARG A 358 -1.88 -31.92 -16.15
C ARG A 358 -2.49 -30.67 -16.78
N ALA A 359 -1.98 -29.50 -16.41
CA ALA A 359 -2.38 -28.22 -17.00
C ALA A 359 -1.79 -27.99 -18.40
N LYS A 360 -0.96 -28.91 -18.93
CA LYS A 360 -0.26 -28.78 -20.21
C LYS A 360 0.51 -27.44 -20.28
N ILE A 361 1.32 -27.18 -19.26
CA ILE A 361 2.20 -26.01 -19.15
C ILE A 361 3.64 -26.52 -19.25
N ASP A 362 4.32 -26.11 -20.31
CA ASP A 362 5.70 -26.48 -20.59
C ASP A 362 6.70 -25.81 -19.65
#